data_AF-A0AAD6TZI3-F1
#
_entry.id   AF-A0AAD6TZI3-F1
#
_cell.length_a   1.000
_cell.length_b   1.000
_cell.length_c   1.000
_cell.angle_alpha   90.00
_cell.angle_beta   90.00
_cell.angle_gamma   90.00
#
_symmetry.space_group_name_H-M   'P 1'
#
loop_
_entity.id
_entity.type
_entity.pdbx_description
1 polymer ?
#
loop_
_entity_poly.entity_id
_entity_poly.type
_entity_poly.pdbx_seq_one_letter_code
_entity_poly.pdbx_strand_id
1 'polypeptide(L)'
;MSVTSPNESRYPIPAISSEKERLSKLYAMKKTMYGWSNVVPDVVDLSKVERTIDVGAGTCGWTLDLVSMPEIKAKARQGKIQIYACDIDTGFFPETLNEFSIIPFQQDVTKPFPKELRGTFDLVHASFLVGCLTPDGWDSALVNYHTLLKPDGLVMLDEIDTLFLPDDFDQGNKPIGAAEPDLSKYLAGSSWITKANCIYTSYALQKELIVSITSRLQSMLEASGFHVEQSKLGTMAIGPPCHSRVGVNGESLAGYEDFSLENVELVLAHLSAHMLKNGTLEAPKGNLIADELKMKALLKEVGNGMRTEGAVVLVKYFVARKE
;
A
#
# COMPACT_ATOMS: atom_id res chain seq x y z
N MET A 1 11.32 -35.80 7.14
CA MET A 1 11.37 -34.58 6.31
C MET A 1 10.10 -33.80 6.63
N SER A 2 10.21 -32.73 7.43
CA SER A 2 9.05 -31.93 7.82
C SER A 2 8.67 -31.03 6.66
N VAL A 3 7.49 -31.25 6.10
CA VAL A 3 6.83 -30.31 5.20
C VAL A 3 6.49 -29.09 6.05
N THR A 4 7.31 -28.04 5.96
CA THR A 4 6.96 -26.71 6.47
C THR A 4 5.71 -26.26 5.72
N SER A 5 4.63 -25.97 6.44
CA SER A 5 3.43 -25.33 5.87
C SER A 5 3.85 -24.08 5.11
N PRO A 6 3.30 -23.82 3.90
CA PRO A 6 3.53 -22.55 3.22
C PRO A 6 3.14 -21.41 4.16
N ASN A 7 4.01 -20.41 4.36
CA ASN A 7 3.62 -19.16 4.99
C ASN A 7 2.53 -18.54 4.11
N GLU A 8 1.26 -18.66 4.50
CA GLU A 8 0.14 -18.09 3.75
C GLU A 8 0.22 -16.57 3.81
N SER A 9 0.40 -15.95 2.64
CA SER A 9 0.26 -14.51 2.46
C SER A 9 -1.05 -14.03 3.09
N ARG A 10 -1.00 -12.90 3.81
CA ARG A 10 -2.21 -12.25 4.36
C ARG A 10 -3.03 -11.55 3.29
N TYR A 11 -2.48 -11.44 2.08
CA TYR A 11 -3.14 -10.80 0.96
C TYR A 11 -4.36 -11.63 0.51
N PRO A 12 -5.59 -11.07 0.55
CA PRO A 12 -6.79 -11.87 0.40
C PRO A 12 -7.19 -12.15 -1.06
N ILE A 13 -6.50 -11.56 -2.05
CA ILE A 13 -6.87 -11.65 -3.47
C ILE A 13 -5.85 -12.51 -4.22
N PRO A 14 -6.26 -13.54 -4.96
CA PRO A 14 -5.33 -14.45 -5.65
C PRO A 14 -4.61 -13.76 -6.82
N ALA A 15 -3.42 -14.24 -7.15
CA ALA A 15 -2.57 -13.74 -8.25
C ALA A 15 -3.08 -14.09 -9.66
N ILE A 16 -4.32 -13.71 -9.98
CA ILE A 16 -4.95 -13.90 -11.28
C ILE A 16 -4.77 -12.66 -12.17
N SER A 17 -4.94 -12.79 -13.49
CA SER A 17 -4.68 -11.71 -14.45
C SER A 17 -5.45 -10.42 -14.17
N SER A 18 -6.73 -10.52 -13.77
CA SER A 18 -7.55 -9.36 -13.41
C SER A 18 -6.99 -8.60 -12.20
N GLU A 19 -6.41 -9.33 -11.24
CA GLU A 19 -5.82 -8.75 -10.06
C GLU A 19 -4.48 -8.07 -10.38
N LYS A 20 -3.66 -8.69 -11.23
CA LYS A 20 -2.44 -8.06 -11.75
C LYS A 20 -2.74 -6.75 -12.50
N GLU A 21 -3.80 -6.72 -13.31
CA GLU A 21 -4.25 -5.52 -14.01
C GLU A 21 -4.70 -4.43 -13.03
N ARG A 22 -5.51 -4.79 -12.02
CA ARG A 22 -5.96 -3.87 -10.98
C ARG A 22 -4.78 -3.25 -10.24
N LEU A 23 -3.80 -4.04 -9.79
CA LEU A 23 -2.61 -3.56 -9.10
C LEU A 23 -1.77 -2.60 -9.96
N SER A 24 -1.68 -2.89 -11.27
CA SER A 24 -0.96 -2.03 -12.22
C SER A 24 -1.65 -0.67 -12.41
N LYS A 25 -2.99 -0.65 -12.48
CA LYS A 25 -3.77 0.60 -12.50
C LYS A 25 -3.70 1.35 -11.16
N LEU A 26 -3.69 0.63 -10.03
CA LEU A 26 -3.52 1.20 -8.70
C LEU A 26 -2.16 1.89 -8.56
N TYR A 27 -1.10 1.29 -9.10
CA TYR A 27 0.22 1.93 -9.17
C TYR A 27 0.20 3.25 -9.97
N ALA A 28 -0.44 3.27 -11.14
CA ALA A 28 -0.55 4.48 -11.95
C ALA A 28 -1.34 5.60 -11.24
N MET A 29 -2.48 5.24 -10.62
CA MET A 29 -3.26 6.16 -9.79
C MET A 29 -2.44 6.70 -8.63
N LYS A 30 -1.71 5.84 -7.92
CA LYS A 30 -0.81 6.21 -6.81
C LYS A 30 0.23 7.23 -7.26
N LYS A 31 0.91 6.98 -8.38
CA LYS A 31 1.94 7.87 -8.92
C LYS A 31 1.36 9.26 -9.21
N THR A 32 0.17 9.32 -9.81
CA THR A 32 -0.51 10.59 -10.09
C THR A 32 -0.92 11.29 -8.80
N MET A 33 -1.45 10.55 -7.83
CA MET A 33 -1.87 11.05 -6.53
C MET A 33 -0.71 11.66 -5.73
N TYR A 34 0.50 11.11 -5.80
CA TYR A 34 1.67 11.73 -5.16
C TYR A 34 2.31 12.85 -5.98
N GLY A 35 1.86 13.05 -7.22
CA GLY A 35 2.43 14.03 -8.12
C GLY A 35 3.87 13.71 -8.53
N TRP A 36 4.13 12.42 -8.66
CA TRP A 36 5.44 11.89 -8.97
C TRP A 36 5.67 11.91 -10.48
N SER A 37 6.36 12.94 -10.95
CA SER A 37 6.92 12.98 -12.30
C SER A 37 8.00 11.90 -12.50
N ASN A 38 8.74 11.60 -11.43
CA ASN A 38 9.72 10.51 -11.33
C ASN A 38 9.24 9.42 -10.37
N VAL A 39 9.83 8.21 -10.43
CA VAL A 39 9.42 7.09 -9.55
C VAL A 39 9.85 7.23 -8.09
N VAL A 40 10.64 8.27 -7.79
CA VAL A 40 11.08 8.65 -6.45
C VAL A 40 10.95 10.17 -6.27
N PRO A 41 10.73 10.67 -5.04
CA PRO A 41 10.78 12.11 -4.75
C PRO A 41 12.18 12.71 -4.94
N ASP A 42 12.27 14.04 -5.13
CA ASP A 42 13.53 14.76 -5.40
C ASP A 42 14.61 14.61 -4.32
N VAL A 43 14.23 14.24 -3.09
CA VAL A 43 15.19 13.96 -2.00
C VAL A 43 16.05 12.71 -2.30
N VAL A 44 15.60 11.83 -3.20
CA VAL A 44 16.30 10.61 -3.60
C VAL A 44 17.17 10.86 -4.84
N ASP A 45 18.48 10.96 -4.65
CA ASP A 45 19.44 11.12 -5.73
C ASP A 45 19.76 9.77 -6.43
N LEU A 46 18.97 9.42 -7.45
CA LEU A 46 19.14 8.20 -8.24
C LEU A 46 20.51 8.09 -8.93
N SER A 47 21.25 9.20 -9.11
CA SER A 47 22.59 9.14 -9.69
C SER A 47 23.56 8.36 -8.79
N LYS A 48 23.34 8.38 -7.47
CA LYS A 48 24.15 7.68 -6.45
C LYS A 48 23.68 6.27 -6.13
N VAL A 49 22.49 5.87 -6.57
CA VAL A 49 21.94 4.52 -6.29
C VAL A 49 22.58 3.48 -7.20
N GLU A 50 23.38 2.57 -6.63
CA GLU A 50 24.00 1.45 -7.36
C GLU A 50 23.25 0.14 -7.10
N ARG A 51 22.57 0.02 -5.96
CA ARG A 51 21.78 -1.17 -5.61
C ARG A 51 20.46 -0.74 -4.98
N THR A 52 19.35 -1.20 -5.56
CA THR A 52 18.01 -0.97 -5.04
C THR A 52 17.20 -2.25 -4.99
N ILE A 53 16.26 -2.31 -4.05
CA ILE A 53 15.30 -3.42 -3.92
C ILE A 53 13.88 -2.91 -3.71
N ASP A 54 12.94 -3.50 -4.44
CA ASP A 54 11.50 -3.38 -4.24
C ASP A 54 11.01 -4.58 -3.44
N VAL A 55 10.55 -4.37 -2.21
CA VAL A 55 10.11 -5.45 -1.31
C VAL A 55 8.59 -5.47 -1.21
N GLY A 56 7.99 -6.67 -1.30
CA GLY A 56 6.54 -6.78 -1.54
C GLY A 56 6.16 -6.23 -2.91
N ALA A 57 6.98 -6.53 -3.93
CA ALA A 57 6.93 -5.87 -5.23
C ALA A 57 5.61 -6.11 -6.00
N GLY A 58 4.82 -7.13 -5.64
CA GLY A 58 3.56 -7.45 -6.32
C GLY A 58 3.76 -7.64 -7.82
N THR A 59 3.14 -6.78 -8.64
CA THR A 59 3.30 -6.81 -10.11
C THR A 59 4.59 -6.14 -10.62
N CYS A 60 5.48 -5.74 -9.71
CA CYS A 60 6.70 -4.97 -9.98
C CYS A 60 6.43 -3.61 -10.63
N GLY A 61 5.27 -2.99 -10.39
CA GLY A 61 4.88 -1.73 -11.03
C GLY A 61 5.90 -0.60 -10.83
N TRP A 62 6.38 -0.41 -9.60
CA TRP A 62 7.42 0.57 -9.29
C TRP A 62 8.76 0.20 -9.93
N THR A 63 9.19 -1.06 -9.80
CA THR A 63 10.45 -1.55 -10.38
C THR A 63 10.47 -1.38 -11.90
N LEU A 64 9.38 -1.71 -12.59
CA LEU A 64 9.24 -1.59 -14.05
C LEU A 64 9.26 -0.13 -14.51
N ASP A 65 8.65 0.77 -13.75
CA ASP A 65 8.70 2.21 -14.03
C ASP A 65 10.13 2.75 -13.81
N LEU A 66 10.82 2.31 -12.75
CA LEU A 66 12.21 2.68 -12.48
C LEU A 66 13.14 2.27 -13.62
N VAL A 67 13.09 1.02 -14.09
CA VAL A 67 13.90 0.56 -15.23
C VAL A 67 13.48 1.20 -16.55
N SER A 68 12.32 1.86 -16.61
CA SER A 68 11.88 2.57 -17.79
C SER A 68 12.60 3.93 -17.96
N MET A 69 13.12 4.50 -16.85
CA MET A 69 13.78 5.81 -16.82
C MET A 69 15.08 5.83 -17.63
N PRO A 70 15.31 6.84 -18.49
CA PRO A 70 16.49 6.91 -19.36
C PRO A 70 17.83 6.78 -18.63
N GLU A 71 17.99 7.42 -17.48
CA GLU A 71 19.19 7.40 -16.65
C GLU A 71 19.42 6.03 -16.01
N ILE A 72 18.37 5.34 -15.58
CA ILE A 72 18.45 3.99 -15.03
C ILE A 72 18.79 2.99 -16.13
N LYS A 73 18.15 3.10 -17.31
CA LYS A 73 18.51 2.30 -18.50
C LYS A 73 19.98 2.46 -18.86
N ALA A 74 20.50 3.69 -18.81
CA ALA A 74 21.91 3.97 -19.09
C ALA A 74 22.83 3.33 -18.04
N LYS A 75 22.50 3.42 -16.75
CA LYS A 75 23.26 2.77 -15.66
C LYS A 75 23.24 1.25 -15.78
N ALA A 76 22.08 0.65 -16.08
CA ALA A 76 21.92 -0.79 -16.22
C ALA A 76 22.78 -1.34 -17.37
N ARG A 77 22.77 -0.68 -18.54
CA ARG A 77 23.64 -1.06 -19.68
C ARG A 77 25.14 -0.98 -19.38
N GLN A 78 25.53 -0.14 -18.42
CA GLN A 78 26.93 0.01 -17.97
C GLN A 78 27.27 -0.93 -16.80
N GLY A 79 26.32 -1.75 -16.31
CA GLY A 79 26.52 -2.56 -15.11
C GLY A 79 26.69 -1.75 -13.83
N LYS A 80 26.24 -0.48 -13.81
CA LYS A 80 26.39 0.46 -12.69
C LYS A 80 25.19 0.48 -11.73
N ILE A 81 24.17 -0.33 -12.00
CA ILE A 81 23.03 -0.50 -11.09
C ILE A 81 22.57 -1.95 -11.09
N GLN A 82 22.24 -2.47 -9.91
CA GLN A 82 21.58 -3.76 -9.72
C GLN A 82 20.21 -3.51 -9.08
N ILE A 83 19.18 -4.12 -9.66
CA ILE A 83 17.78 -3.87 -9.29
C ILE A 83 17.18 -5.20 -8.89
N TYR A 84 16.72 -5.26 -7.65
CA TYR A 84 16.13 -6.45 -7.05
C TYR A 84 14.63 -6.23 -6.85
N ALA A 85 13.85 -7.30 -6.95
CA ALA A 85 12.45 -7.32 -6.59
C ALA A 85 12.15 -8.59 -5.80
N CYS A 86 11.46 -8.48 -4.68
CA CYS A 86 11.03 -9.67 -3.94
C CYS A 86 9.60 -9.56 -3.44
N ASP A 87 8.95 -10.71 -3.36
CA ASP A 87 7.61 -10.84 -2.80
C ASP A 87 7.50 -12.20 -2.08
N ILE A 88 6.57 -12.32 -1.15
CA ILE A 88 6.27 -13.60 -0.51
C ILE A 88 5.62 -14.56 -1.52
N ASP A 89 4.87 -14.02 -2.50
CA ASP A 89 4.28 -14.73 -3.61
C ASP A 89 4.76 -14.15 -4.96
N THR A 90 5.70 -14.84 -5.60
CA THR A 90 6.21 -14.43 -6.92
C THR A 90 5.22 -14.69 -8.06
N GLY A 91 4.04 -15.25 -7.79
CA GLY A 91 2.97 -15.44 -8.77
C GLY A 91 2.48 -14.13 -9.38
N PHE A 92 2.68 -12.99 -8.72
CA PHE A 92 2.36 -11.67 -9.25
C PHE A 92 3.37 -11.13 -10.27
N PHE A 93 4.60 -11.66 -10.29
CA PHE A 93 5.66 -11.15 -11.14
C PHE A 93 5.30 -11.28 -12.63
N PRO A 94 5.62 -10.26 -13.45
CA PRO A 94 5.47 -10.36 -14.89
C PRO A 94 6.58 -11.23 -15.49
N GLU A 95 6.28 -11.93 -16.59
CA GLU A 95 7.25 -12.77 -17.29
C GLU A 95 8.40 -11.94 -17.90
N THR A 96 8.16 -10.66 -18.16
CA THR A 96 9.09 -9.72 -18.80
C THR A 96 10.23 -9.23 -17.89
N LEU A 97 10.27 -9.58 -16.59
CA LEU A 97 11.35 -9.12 -15.70
C LEU A 97 12.76 -9.46 -16.20
N ASN A 98 12.90 -10.61 -16.87
CA ASN A 98 14.15 -11.07 -17.45
C ASN A 98 14.69 -10.13 -18.54
N GLU A 99 13.83 -9.36 -19.20
CA GLU A 99 14.21 -8.40 -20.24
C GLU A 99 14.90 -7.16 -19.66
N PHE A 100 14.68 -6.87 -18.38
CA PHE A 100 15.14 -5.65 -17.73
C PHE A 100 16.31 -5.86 -16.77
N SER A 101 16.91 -7.07 -16.75
CA SER A 101 17.99 -7.43 -15.80
C SER A 101 17.59 -7.20 -14.33
N ILE A 102 16.29 -7.32 -14.02
CA ILE A 102 15.79 -7.30 -12.66
C ILE A 102 16.09 -8.67 -12.03
N ILE A 103 16.47 -8.69 -10.76
CA ILE A 103 16.80 -9.91 -10.01
C ILE A 103 15.60 -10.25 -9.11
N PRO A 104 14.64 -11.07 -9.56
CA PRO A 104 13.50 -11.49 -8.75
C PRO A 104 13.89 -12.60 -7.78
N PHE A 105 13.32 -12.59 -6.57
CA PHE A 105 13.37 -13.74 -5.66
C PHE A 105 12.19 -13.75 -4.70
N GLN A 106 11.90 -14.92 -4.11
CA GLN A 106 10.85 -15.04 -3.10
C GLN A 106 11.40 -14.65 -1.72
N GLN A 107 10.71 -13.79 -0.98
CA GLN A 107 11.09 -13.38 0.37
C GLN A 107 9.90 -12.91 1.19
N ASP A 108 9.82 -13.40 2.43
CA ASP A 108 8.96 -12.84 3.48
C ASP A 108 9.71 -11.69 4.17
N VAL A 109 9.19 -10.47 4.05
CA VAL A 109 9.83 -9.25 4.59
C VAL A 109 9.93 -9.26 6.12
N THR A 110 9.13 -10.09 6.80
CA THR A 110 9.20 -10.25 8.26
C THR A 110 10.33 -11.18 8.71
N LYS A 111 11.01 -11.86 7.77
CA LYS A 111 12.12 -12.76 8.04
C LYS A 111 13.45 -12.13 7.64
N PRO A 112 14.55 -12.46 8.34
CA PRO A 112 15.87 -11.98 7.98
C PRO A 112 16.22 -12.30 6.53
N PHE A 113 16.63 -11.29 5.77
CA PHE A 113 17.11 -11.47 4.40
C PHE A 113 18.42 -12.28 4.35
N PRO A 114 18.75 -12.91 3.21
CA PRO A 114 20.02 -13.59 2.99
C PRO A 114 21.21 -12.72 3.38
N LYS A 115 22.26 -13.33 3.96
CA LYS A 115 23.38 -12.59 4.56
C LYS A 115 24.13 -11.75 3.53
N GLU A 116 24.23 -12.24 2.31
CA GLU A 116 24.87 -11.62 1.15
C GLU A 116 24.16 -10.35 0.66
N LEU A 117 22.92 -10.12 1.09
CA LEU A 117 22.13 -8.93 0.74
C LEU A 117 22.20 -7.83 1.81
N ARG A 118 22.67 -8.15 3.01
CA ARG A 118 22.68 -7.23 4.16
C ARG A 118 23.75 -6.16 4.00
N GLY A 119 23.39 -4.91 4.27
CA GLY A 119 24.30 -3.76 4.15
C GLY A 119 24.75 -3.49 2.71
N THR A 120 23.96 -3.89 1.70
CA THR A 120 24.35 -3.77 0.28
C THR A 120 23.51 -2.80 -0.51
N PHE A 121 22.36 -2.35 0.00
CA PHE A 121 21.43 -1.51 -0.75
C PHE A 121 21.60 -0.02 -0.43
N ASP A 122 21.49 0.81 -1.46
CA ASP A 122 21.42 2.27 -1.33
C ASP A 122 19.97 2.73 -1.14
N LEU A 123 19.02 1.97 -1.71
CA LEU A 123 17.59 2.26 -1.64
C LEU A 123 16.77 0.97 -1.42
N VAL A 124 15.85 1.01 -0.46
CA VAL A 124 14.79 0.01 -0.25
C VAL A 124 13.46 0.70 -0.50
N HIS A 125 12.62 0.15 -1.37
CA HIS A 125 11.26 0.62 -1.62
C HIS A 125 10.25 -0.43 -1.15
N ALA A 126 9.17 0.01 -0.50
CA ALA A 126 8.00 -0.82 -0.21
C ALA A 126 6.70 0.01 -0.32
N SER A 127 5.60 -0.62 -0.71
CA SER A 127 4.34 0.07 -0.95
C SER A 127 3.13 -0.79 -0.57
N PHE A 128 2.15 -0.17 0.10
CA PHE A 128 0.84 -0.74 0.43
C PHE A 128 0.88 -2.09 1.18
N LEU A 129 1.83 -2.25 2.10
CA LEU A 129 1.93 -3.43 2.95
C LEU A 129 0.99 -3.40 4.17
N VAL A 130 0.25 -2.30 4.37
CA VAL A 130 -0.77 -2.17 5.44
C VAL A 130 -1.77 -3.34 5.48
N GLY A 131 -2.14 -3.88 4.32
CA GLY A 131 -3.06 -5.02 4.21
C GLY A 131 -2.44 -6.37 4.58
N CYS A 132 -1.13 -6.40 4.81
CA CYS A 132 -0.33 -7.63 4.91
C CYS A 132 0.44 -7.75 6.23
N LEU A 133 0.71 -6.64 6.92
CA LEU A 133 1.56 -6.60 8.12
C LEU A 133 0.80 -6.18 9.38
N THR A 134 0.90 -7.00 10.42
CA THR A 134 0.52 -6.64 11.80
C THR A 134 1.55 -5.65 12.39
N PRO A 135 1.31 -5.04 13.57
CA PRO A 135 2.32 -4.23 14.25
C PRO A 135 3.68 -4.92 14.37
N ASP A 136 3.73 -6.15 14.90
CA ASP A 136 4.99 -6.93 15.01
C ASP A 136 5.60 -7.25 13.64
N GLY A 137 4.75 -7.43 12.62
CA GLY A 137 5.17 -7.65 11.24
C GLY A 137 5.87 -6.42 10.65
N TRP A 138 5.32 -5.23 10.93
CA TRP A 138 5.94 -3.95 10.58
C TRP A 138 7.27 -3.76 11.31
N ASP A 139 7.32 -3.98 12.63
CA ASP A 139 8.56 -3.86 13.40
C ASP A 139 9.66 -4.78 12.84
N SER A 140 9.30 -6.04 12.54
CA SER A 140 10.21 -7.01 11.92
C SER A 140 10.67 -6.56 10.53
N ALA A 141 9.75 -6.07 9.69
CA ALA A 141 10.05 -5.61 8.35
C ALA A 141 10.99 -4.40 8.35
N LEU A 142 10.74 -3.40 9.20
CA LEU A 142 11.58 -2.21 9.30
C LEU A 142 12.99 -2.54 9.79
N VAL A 143 13.15 -3.44 10.76
CA VAL A 143 14.47 -3.97 11.17
C VAL A 143 15.19 -4.65 10.01
N ASN A 144 14.47 -5.41 9.20
CA ASN A 144 15.04 -6.07 8.02
C ASN A 144 15.43 -5.05 6.93
N TYR A 145 14.64 -4.01 6.69
CA TYR A 145 14.97 -2.93 5.75
C TYR A 145 16.22 -2.19 6.21
N HIS A 146 16.30 -1.86 7.51
CA HIS A 146 17.49 -1.27 8.10
C HIS A 146 18.73 -2.15 7.92
N THR A 147 18.56 -3.47 8.04
CA THR A 147 19.65 -4.44 7.85
C THR A 147 20.11 -4.56 6.39
N LEU A 148 19.22 -4.35 5.41
CA LEU A 148 19.56 -4.37 3.98
C LEU A 148 20.40 -3.16 3.56
N LEU A 149 20.12 -2.00 4.15
CA LEU A 149 20.72 -0.73 3.76
C LEU A 149 22.19 -0.61 4.19
N LYS A 150 23.02 -0.04 3.30
CA LYS A 150 24.32 0.52 3.65
C LYS A 150 24.16 1.65 4.69
N PRO A 151 25.23 2.06 5.40
CA PRO A 151 25.24 3.35 6.07
C PRO A 151 24.79 4.46 5.11
N ASP A 152 23.98 5.40 5.61
CA ASP A 152 23.36 6.48 4.84
C ASP A 152 22.37 6.05 3.73
N GLY A 153 22.04 4.75 3.63
CA GLY A 153 21.04 4.26 2.69
C GLY A 153 19.63 4.76 3.01
N LEU A 154 18.76 4.78 2.00
CA LEU A 154 17.40 5.30 2.11
C LEU A 154 16.36 4.18 2.08
N VAL A 155 15.32 4.32 2.90
CA VAL A 155 14.07 3.60 2.75
C VAL A 155 12.99 4.55 2.25
N MET A 156 12.26 4.13 1.23
CA MET A 156 11.10 4.81 0.69
C MET A 156 9.86 3.93 0.92
N LEU A 157 8.91 4.44 1.69
CA LEU A 157 7.66 3.74 1.99
C LEU A 157 6.49 4.59 1.54
N ASP A 158 5.46 3.96 0.98
CA ASP A 158 4.19 4.63 0.74
C ASP A 158 3.01 3.75 1.14
N GLU A 159 2.11 4.34 1.93
CA GLU A 159 1.07 3.59 2.61
C GLU A 159 -0.28 4.31 2.55
N ILE A 160 -1.32 3.55 2.83
CA ILE A 160 -2.72 3.97 2.80
C ILE A 160 -3.42 3.54 4.10
N ASP A 161 -4.30 4.37 4.63
CA ASP A 161 -5.13 3.98 5.77
C ASP A 161 -6.28 3.05 5.32
N THR A 162 -6.78 2.19 6.20
CA THR A 162 -7.95 1.34 5.92
C THR A 162 -9.23 1.96 6.48
N LEU A 163 -9.43 3.25 6.21
CA LEU A 163 -10.53 4.05 6.74
C LEU A 163 -11.05 5.03 5.68
N PHE A 164 -12.31 4.88 5.27
CA PHE A 164 -12.99 5.83 4.40
C PHE A 164 -13.48 7.04 5.20
N LEU A 165 -13.23 8.22 4.63
CA LEU A 165 -13.60 9.52 5.15
C LEU A 165 -14.49 10.24 4.13
N PRO A 166 -15.44 11.08 4.58
CA PRO A 166 -16.29 11.85 3.66
C PRO A 166 -15.45 12.86 2.85
N ASP A 167 -15.96 13.31 1.72
CA ASP A 167 -15.25 14.28 0.86
C ASP A 167 -15.04 15.65 1.53
N ASP A 168 -15.88 16.03 2.48
CA ASP A 168 -15.68 17.25 3.27
C ASP A 168 -14.64 17.08 4.39
N PHE A 169 -14.00 15.91 4.49
CA PHE A 169 -12.92 15.70 5.43
C PHE A 169 -11.77 16.66 5.13
N ASP A 170 -11.62 17.62 6.03
CA ASP A 170 -10.51 18.55 6.02
C ASP A 170 -9.25 17.82 6.51
N GLN A 171 -8.25 17.74 5.61
CA GLN A 171 -6.91 17.27 5.96
C GLN A 171 -6.24 18.20 7.00
N GLY A 172 -6.76 19.44 7.11
CA GLY A 172 -6.45 20.52 8.04
C GLY A 172 -5.30 20.26 8.98
N ASN A 173 -4.09 20.70 8.60
CA ASN A 173 -2.86 20.81 9.40
C ASN A 173 -2.73 19.83 10.57
N LYS A 174 -3.16 18.57 10.42
CA LYS A 174 -3.00 17.60 11.51
C LYS A 174 -1.50 17.43 11.68
N PRO A 175 -0.96 17.72 12.87
CA PRO A 175 0.47 17.56 13.11
C PRO A 175 0.87 16.14 12.74
N ILE A 176 2.09 15.99 12.22
CA ILE A 176 2.75 14.70 12.14
C ILE A 176 2.68 14.07 13.55
N GLY A 177 2.14 12.85 13.65
CA GLY A 177 1.91 12.18 14.94
C GLY A 177 0.60 12.59 15.64
N ALA A 178 -0.38 13.16 14.94
CA ALA A 178 -1.73 13.34 15.47
C ALA A 178 -2.28 12.02 16.00
N ALA A 179 -3.00 12.09 17.12
CA ALA A 179 -3.60 10.92 17.76
C ALA A 179 -4.43 10.10 16.77
N GLU A 180 -4.41 8.77 16.94
CA GLU A 180 -5.22 7.85 16.13
C GLU A 180 -6.68 8.34 16.10
N PRO A 181 -7.35 8.26 14.93
CA PRO A 181 -8.76 8.62 14.85
C PRO A 181 -9.56 7.74 15.80
N ASP A 182 -10.53 8.35 16.50
CA ASP A 182 -11.50 7.61 17.28
C ASP A 182 -12.38 6.77 16.35
N LEU A 183 -11.96 5.53 16.11
CA LEU A 183 -12.59 4.60 15.17
C LEU A 183 -14.06 4.34 15.53
N SER A 184 -14.47 4.52 16.79
CA SER A 184 -15.85 4.33 17.20
C SER A 184 -16.80 5.27 16.46
N LYS A 185 -16.37 6.49 16.13
CA LYS A 185 -17.15 7.48 15.38
C LYS A 185 -17.37 7.11 13.93
N TYR A 186 -16.43 6.37 13.33
CA TYR A 186 -16.48 5.97 11.92
C TYR A 186 -17.13 4.59 11.69
N LEU A 187 -17.34 3.84 12.78
CA LEU A 187 -18.00 2.53 12.79
C LEU A 187 -19.42 2.58 13.39
N ALA A 188 -19.79 3.70 14.02
CA ALA A 188 -21.12 3.93 14.58
C ALA A 188 -22.02 4.67 13.59
N GLY A 189 -23.24 4.16 13.39
CA GLY A 189 -24.22 4.76 12.49
C GLY A 189 -24.63 3.82 11.36
N SER A 190 -25.44 4.32 10.43
CA SER A 190 -26.04 3.51 9.36
C SER A 190 -25.82 4.08 7.96
N SER A 191 -24.98 5.10 7.81
CA SER A 191 -24.62 5.65 6.50
C SER A 191 -23.85 4.61 5.68
N TRP A 192 -23.86 4.78 4.36
CA TRP A 192 -23.14 3.91 3.45
C TRP A 192 -21.63 3.88 3.77
N ILE A 193 -21.03 5.03 4.15
CA ILE A 193 -19.60 5.12 4.47
C ILE A 193 -19.28 4.40 5.79
N THR A 194 -20.17 4.48 6.77
CA THR A 194 -20.05 3.71 8.02
C THR A 194 -20.09 2.21 7.72
N LYS A 195 -21.00 1.78 6.83
CA LYS A 195 -21.11 0.40 6.37
C LYS A 195 -19.86 -0.07 5.61
N ALA A 196 -19.28 0.80 4.77
CA ALA A 196 -18.01 0.54 4.09
C ALA A 196 -16.86 0.34 5.10
N ASN A 197 -16.77 1.21 6.11
CA ASN A 197 -15.79 1.08 7.20
C ASN A 197 -16.03 -0.18 8.05
N CYS A 198 -17.29 -0.57 8.27
CA CYS A 198 -17.61 -1.82 8.95
C CYS A 198 -17.11 -3.06 8.20
N ILE A 199 -16.90 -2.96 6.88
CA ILE A 199 -16.21 -3.98 6.08
C ILE A 199 -14.69 -3.80 6.19
N TYR A 200 -14.14 -2.69 5.68
CA TYR A 200 -12.70 -2.56 5.48
C TYR A 200 -11.91 -2.40 6.79
N THR A 201 -12.32 -1.44 7.62
CA THR A 201 -11.66 -1.17 8.91
C THR A 201 -11.85 -2.34 9.88
N SER A 202 -13.05 -2.92 9.97
CA SER A 202 -13.25 -4.06 10.86
C SER A 202 -12.51 -5.30 10.38
N TYR A 203 -12.37 -5.52 9.07
CA TYR A 203 -11.51 -6.58 8.55
C TYR A 203 -10.06 -6.38 9.01
N ALA A 204 -9.52 -5.16 8.89
CA ALA A 204 -8.18 -4.84 9.35
C ALA A 204 -8.01 -5.12 10.86
N LEU A 205 -8.97 -4.68 11.68
CA LEU A 205 -8.97 -4.95 13.12
C LEU A 205 -9.05 -6.45 13.46
N GLN A 206 -9.90 -7.21 12.77
CA GLN A 206 -10.01 -8.67 12.93
C GLN A 206 -8.72 -9.41 12.54
N LYS A 207 -7.92 -8.82 11.67
CA LYS A 207 -6.62 -9.34 11.22
C LYS A 207 -5.43 -8.76 11.99
N GLU A 208 -5.70 -7.96 13.03
CA GLU A 208 -4.67 -7.29 13.84
C GLU A 208 -3.75 -6.39 12.99
N LEU A 209 -4.30 -5.80 11.93
CA LEU A 209 -3.60 -4.85 11.06
C LEU A 209 -3.75 -3.42 11.59
N ILE A 210 -2.81 -2.56 11.23
CA ILE A 210 -2.85 -1.14 11.60
C ILE A 210 -3.82 -0.40 10.68
N VAL A 211 -4.86 0.21 11.25
CA VAL A 211 -5.87 0.97 10.47
C VAL A 211 -5.33 2.32 9.97
N SER A 212 -4.59 3.03 10.83
CA SER A 212 -4.10 4.39 10.57
C SER A 212 -2.58 4.45 10.45
N ILE A 213 -2.03 3.62 9.55
CA ILE A 213 -0.58 3.45 9.38
C ILE A 213 0.10 4.77 9.01
N THR A 214 -0.57 5.66 8.27
CA THR A 214 -0.01 6.96 7.86
C THR A 214 0.32 7.87 9.05
N SER A 215 -0.34 7.67 10.20
CA SER A 215 -0.08 8.41 11.44
C SER A 215 1.04 7.81 12.29
N ARG A 216 1.32 6.52 12.14
CA ARG A 216 2.25 5.76 13.00
C ARG A 216 3.61 5.52 12.38
N LEU A 217 3.67 5.38 11.06
CA LEU A 217 4.84 4.86 10.35
C LEU A 217 6.10 5.68 10.61
N GLN A 218 5.99 7.00 10.81
CA GLN A 218 7.13 7.84 11.21
C GLN A 218 7.76 7.38 12.52
N SER A 219 6.96 7.26 13.59
CA SER A 219 7.47 6.83 14.90
C SER A 219 8.06 5.41 14.85
N MET A 220 7.52 4.55 13.99
CA MET A 220 8.01 3.19 13.79
C MET A 220 9.35 3.16 13.03
N LEU A 221 9.51 4.04 12.03
CA LEU A 221 10.78 4.27 11.34
C LEU A 221 11.84 4.78 12.32
N GLU A 222 11.52 5.81 13.10
CA GLU A 222 12.42 6.39 14.11
C GLU A 222 12.84 5.35 15.16
N ALA A 223 11.89 4.56 15.67
CA ALA A 223 12.18 3.46 16.60
C ALA A 223 13.06 2.34 15.99
N SER A 224 13.08 2.23 14.67
CA SER A 224 13.89 1.25 13.93
C SER A 224 15.24 1.79 13.47
N GLY A 225 15.66 2.99 13.93
CA GLY A 225 16.96 3.58 13.61
C GLY A 225 16.99 4.39 12.31
N PHE A 226 15.84 4.91 11.87
CA PHE A 226 15.76 5.77 10.71
C PHE A 226 15.51 7.25 11.07
N HIS A 227 16.13 8.15 10.31
CA HIS A 227 15.82 9.57 10.30
C HIS A 227 14.87 9.90 9.14
N VAL A 228 13.65 10.38 9.41
CA VAL A 228 12.71 10.75 8.35
C VAL A 228 13.12 12.10 7.72
N GLU A 229 13.61 12.05 6.48
CA GLU A 229 14.04 13.25 5.74
C GLU A 229 12.85 13.97 5.09
N GLN A 230 11.91 13.19 4.60
CA GLN A 230 10.73 13.72 3.93
C GLN A 230 9.52 12.84 4.25
N SER A 231 8.38 13.48 4.46
CA SER A 231 7.10 12.80 4.37
C SER A 231 6.03 13.74 3.82
N LYS A 232 5.07 13.19 3.08
CA LYS A 232 3.97 14.00 2.54
C LYS A 232 2.66 13.25 2.61
N LEU A 233 1.71 13.83 3.35
CA LEU A 233 0.35 13.34 3.47
C LEU A 233 -0.46 13.79 2.25
N GLY A 234 -1.35 12.92 1.79
CA GLY A 234 -2.32 13.22 0.75
C GLY A 234 -3.63 12.47 0.96
N THR A 235 -4.49 12.53 -0.04
CA THR A 235 -5.71 11.73 -0.10
C THR A 235 -5.84 11.01 -1.42
N MET A 236 -6.25 9.75 -1.37
CA MET A 236 -6.81 9.04 -2.51
C MET A 236 -8.30 9.36 -2.60
N ALA A 237 -8.72 9.97 -3.70
CA ALA A 237 -10.13 10.25 -3.99
C ALA A 237 -10.82 9.02 -4.60
N ILE A 238 -12.09 8.81 -4.24
CA ILE A 238 -12.92 7.70 -4.71
C ILE A 238 -14.24 8.25 -5.21
N GLY A 239 -14.58 8.01 -6.47
CA GLY A 239 -15.82 8.47 -7.09
C GLY A 239 -15.80 9.97 -7.44
N PRO A 240 -16.92 10.71 -7.27
CA PRO A 240 -17.02 12.12 -7.65
C PRO A 240 -15.91 13.05 -7.13
N PRO A 241 -15.35 12.87 -5.91
CA PRO A 241 -14.20 13.62 -5.41
C PRO A 241 -12.97 13.63 -6.34
N CYS A 242 -12.83 12.67 -7.26
CA CYS A 242 -11.75 12.68 -8.24
C CYS A 242 -11.76 13.93 -9.15
N HIS A 243 -12.91 14.59 -9.33
CA HIS A 243 -13.02 15.82 -10.13
C HIS A 243 -12.68 17.10 -9.39
N SER A 244 -12.83 17.10 -8.06
CA SER A 244 -12.61 18.29 -7.22
C SER A 244 -11.27 18.25 -6.50
N ARG A 245 -10.74 17.05 -6.22
CA ARG A 245 -9.48 16.85 -5.52
C ARG A 245 -8.31 16.68 -6.49
N VAL A 246 -7.15 17.10 -6.01
CA VAL A 246 -5.90 17.01 -6.73
C VAL A 246 -4.90 16.15 -5.95
N GLY A 247 -3.94 15.61 -6.68
CA GLY A 247 -2.77 14.98 -6.11
C GLY A 247 -1.98 15.95 -5.24
N VAL A 248 -1.03 15.38 -4.51
CA VAL A 248 -0.18 16.02 -3.52
C VAL A 248 0.65 17.19 -4.11
N ASN A 249 0.90 17.21 -5.43
CA ASN A 249 1.55 18.31 -6.13
C ASN A 249 0.63 19.04 -7.13
N GLY A 250 -0.69 18.84 -7.04
CA GLY A 250 -1.69 19.55 -7.85
C GLY A 250 -2.17 18.84 -9.12
N GLU A 251 -1.77 17.58 -9.33
CA GLU A 251 -2.19 16.77 -10.47
C GLU A 251 -3.69 16.48 -10.44
N SER A 252 -4.34 16.50 -11.59
CA SER A 252 -5.76 16.12 -11.69
C SER A 252 -5.95 14.63 -11.45
N LEU A 253 -6.96 14.28 -10.65
CA LEU A 253 -7.38 12.90 -10.40
C LEU A 253 -8.62 12.50 -11.21
N ALA A 254 -9.18 13.40 -12.03
CA ALA A 254 -10.47 13.21 -12.70
C ALA A 254 -10.52 11.95 -13.57
N GLY A 255 -9.41 11.58 -14.20
CA GLY A 255 -9.30 10.37 -15.02
C GLY A 255 -9.37 9.05 -14.24
N TYR A 256 -9.41 9.08 -12.91
CA TYR A 256 -9.43 7.90 -12.06
C TYR A 256 -10.79 7.64 -11.38
N GLU A 257 -11.85 8.41 -11.66
CA GLU A 257 -13.17 8.20 -11.05
C GLU A 257 -13.63 6.72 -11.19
N ASP A 258 -13.77 6.24 -12.42
CA ASP A 258 -14.27 4.89 -12.69
C ASP A 258 -13.38 3.82 -12.03
N PHE A 259 -12.07 3.91 -12.22
CA PHE A 259 -11.12 2.96 -11.65
C PHE A 259 -11.14 2.98 -10.12
N SER A 260 -11.25 4.16 -9.49
CA SER A 260 -11.29 4.27 -8.03
C SER A 260 -12.50 3.54 -7.44
N LEU A 261 -13.65 3.62 -8.12
CA LEU A 261 -14.88 2.93 -7.74
C LEU A 261 -14.74 1.42 -7.94
N GLU A 262 -14.30 0.98 -9.12
CA GLU A 262 -14.08 -0.44 -9.44
C GLU A 262 -13.10 -1.10 -8.47
N ASN A 263 -12.01 -0.39 -8.15
CA ASN A 263 -10.98 -0.84 -7.24
C ASN A 263 -11.54 -1.08 -5.84
N VAL A 264 -12.28 -0.12 -5.29
CA VAL A 264 -12.83 -0.23 -3.94
C VAL A 264 -13.96 -1.27 -3.88
N GLU A 265 -14.85 -1.31 -4.87
CA GLU A 265 -15.91 -2.32 -4.95
C GLU A 265 -15.34 -3.74 -4.97
N LEU A 266 -14.26 -3.97 -5.74
CA LEU A 266 -13.59 -5.27 -5.80
C LEU A 266 -12.97 -5.65 -4.45
N VAL A 267 -12.26 -4.72 -3.80
CA VAL A 267 -11.68 -4.97 -2.46
C VAL A 267 -12.78 -5.29 -1.45
N LEU A 268 -13.81 -4.44 -1.35
CA LEU A 268 -14.92 -4.64 -0.43
C LEU A 268 -15.66 -5.96 -0.66
N ALA A 269 -15.81 -6.39 -1.91
CA ALA A 269 -16.42 -7.67 -2.23
C ALA A 269 -15.60 -8.86 -1.69
N HIS A 270 -14.27 -8.85 -1.87
CA HIS A 270 -13.39 -9.91 -1.36
C HIS A 270 -13.38 -9.95 0.17
N LEU A 271 -13.26 -8.78 0.82
CA LEU A 271 -13.28 -8.69 2.28
C LEU A 271 -14.63 -9.16 2.84
N SER A 272 -15.73 -8.72 2.23
CA SER A 272 -17.09 -9.13 2.67
C SER A 272 -17.30 -10.63 2.51
N ALA A 273 -16.88 -11.22 1.38
CA ALA A 273 -17.00 -12.66 1.15
C ALA A 273 -16.17 -13.46 2.18
N HIS A 274 -14.97 -12.99 2.49
CA HIS A 274 -14.13 -13.59 3.53
C HIS A 274 -14.78 -13.49 4.92
N MET A 275 -15.27 -12.31 5.30
CA MET A 275 -15.92 -12.10 6.60
C MET A 275 -17.22 -12.90 6.71
N LEU A 276 -18.02 -12.98 5.65
CA LEU A 276 -19.25 -13.77 5.59
C LEU A 276 -18.93 -15.26 5.83
N LYS A 277 -17.93 -15.79 5.14
CA LYS A 277 -17.48 -17.19 5.30
C LYS A 277 -17.07 -17.52 6.74
N ASN A 278 -16.52 -16.54 7.46
CA ASN A 278 -16.09 -16.70 8.85
C ASN A 278 -17.14 -16.29 9.89
N GLY A 279 -18.33 -15.87 9.45
CA GLY A 279 -19.40 -15.43 10.35
C GLY A 279 -19.07 -14.13 11.10
N THR A 280 -18.22 -13.27 10.54
CA THR A 280 -17.77 -12.01 11.18
C THR A 280 -18.19 -10.76 10.42
N LEU A 281 -18.98 -10.89 9.35
CA LEU A 281 -19.47 -9.75 8.58
C LEU A 281 -20.60 -9.05 9.32
N GLU A 282 -20.32 -7.86 9.84
CA GLU A 282 -21.31 -6.99 10.47
C GLU A 282 -21.33 -5.64 9.77
N ALA A 283 -22.51 -5.17 9.36
CA ALA A 283 -22.68 -3.81 8.84
C ALA A 283 -24.16 -3.36 8.96
N PRO A 284 -24.45 -2.26 9.68
CA PRO A 284 -23.54 -1.53 10.56
C PRO A 284 -23.06 -2.40 11.74
N LYS A 285 -22.13 -1.89 12.55
CA LYS A 285 -21.57 -2.61 13.70
C LYS A 285 -22.67 -3.18 14.61
N GLY A 286 -22.57 -4.46 14.98
CA GLY A 286 -23.57 -5.19 15.76
C GLY A 286 -24.73 -5.79 14.95
N ASN A 287 -24.82 -5.52 13.64
CA ASN A 287 -25.81 -6.13 12.75
C ASN A 287 -25.15 -7.20 11.87
N LEU A 288 -25.21 -8.45 12.33
CA LEU A 288 -24.61 -9.59 11.64
C LEU A 288 -25.30 -9.90 10.30
N ILE A 289 -24.50 -10.06 9.26
CA ILE A 289 -24.91 -10.49 7.93
C ILE A 289 -24.49 -11.94 7.74
N ALA A 290 -25.47 -12.84 7.76
CA ALA A 290 -25.25 -14.28 7.76
C ALA A 290 -25.53 -14.95 6.41
N ASP A 291 -25.92 -14.20 5.37
CA ASP A 291 -26.26 -14.75 4.07
C ASP A 291 -25.78 -13.86 2.91
N GLU A 292 -25.55 -14.51 1.77
CA GLU A 292 -24.98 -13.89 0.57
C GLU A 292 -25.91 -12.83 -0.03
N LEU A 293 -27.23 -12.99 0.10
CA LEU A 293 -28.21 -12.05 -0.42
C LEU A 293 -28.10 -10.70 0.30
N LYS A 294 -28.03 -10.72 1.64
CA LYS A 294 -27.82 -9.52 2.45
C LYS A 294 -26.44 -8.90 2.22
N MET A 295 -25.39 -9.71 2.06
CA MET A 295 -24.07 -9.20 1.69
C MET A 295 -24.10 -8.45 0.35
N LYS A 296 -24.76 -9.00 -0.68
CA LYS A 296 -24.91 -8.33 -1.98
C LYS A 296 -25.73 -7.04 -1.87
N ALA A 297 -26.79 -7.03 -1.04
CA ALA A 297 -27.58 -5.84 -0.80
C ALA A 297 -26.75 -4.74 -0.10
N LEU A 298 -25.94 -5.11 0.89
CA LEU A 298 -24.99 -4.22 1.55
C LEU A 298 -24.00 -3.61 0.55
N LEU A 299 -23.33 -4.44 -0.25
CA LEU A 299 -22.35 -3.99 -1.23
C LEU A 299 -22.98 -3.05 -2.28
N LYS A 300 -24.23 -3.32 -2.69
CA LYS A 300 -24.98 -2.43 -3.58
C LYS A 300 -25.27 -1.08 -2.93
N GLU A 301 -25.67 -1.06 -1.67
CA GLU A 301 -25.91 0.18 -0.93
C GLU A 301 -24.63 1.01 -0.80
N VAL A 302 -23.52 0.36 -0.41
CA VAL A 302 -22.20 0.98 -0.29
C VAL A 302 -21.72 1.51 -1.64
N GLY A 303 -21.84 0.72 -2.71
CA GLY A 303 -21.51 1.12 -4.08
C GLY A 303 -22.31 2.32 -4.57
N ASN A 304 -23.61 2.35 -4.29
CA ASN A 304 -24.45 3.51 -4.62
C ASN A 304 -23.95 4.78 -3.92
N GLY A 305 -23.68 4.70 -2.61
CA GLY A 305 -23.15 5.83 -1.85
C GLY A 305 -21.79 6.33 -2.36
N MET A 306 -20.86 5.42 -2.67
CA MET A 306 -19.58 5.78 -3.28
C MET A 306 -19.75 6.49 -4.63
N ARG A 307 -20.73 6.08 -5.44
CA ARG A 307 -20.99 6.68 -6.75
C ARG A 307 -21.70 8.03 -6.68
N THR A 308 -22.48 8.27 -5.62
CA THR A 308 -23.24 9.52 -5.47
C THR A 308 -22.50 10.58 -4.66
N GLU A 309 -21.85 10.17 -3.59
CA GLU A 309 -21.20 11.07 -2.63
C GLU A 309 -19.67 10.98 -2.70
N GLY A 310 -19.14 9.78 -2.96
CA GLY A 310 -17.70 9.51 -2.95
C GLY A 310 -17.07 9.53 -1.56
N ALA A 311 -15.79 9.22 -1.51
CA ALA A 311 -15.01 9.23 -0.27
C ALA A 311 -13.56 9.59 -0.54
N VAL A 312 -12.82 9.80 0.54
CA VAL A 312 -11.37 9.86 0.53
C VAL A 312 -10.75 8.89 1.52
N VAL A 313 -9.51 8.51 1.25
CA VAL A 313 -8.67 7.73 2.15
C VAL A 313 -7.33 8.44 2.29
N LEU A 314 -6.77 8.47 3.50
CA LEU A 314 -5.45 9.06 3.74
C LEU A 314 -4.35 8.19 3.17
N VAL A 315 -3.39 8.84 2.54
CA VAL A 315 -2.17 8.22 1.99
C VAL A 315 -0.97 9.02 2.44
N LYS A 316 0.17 8.37 2.63
CA LYS A 316 1.40 9.08 2.98
C LYS A 316 2.61 8.32 2.46
N TYR A 317 3.54 9.06 1.88
CA TYR A 317 4.87 8.53 1.64
C TYR A 317 5.88 9.09 2.64
N PHE A 318 6.95 8.32 2.83
CA PHE A 318 8.09 8.61 3.67
C PHE A 318 9.36 8.30 2.90
N VAL A 319 10.35 9.18 3.02
CA VAL A 319 11.75 8.87 2.71
C VAL A 319 12.53 9.06 4.00
N ALA A 320 13.20 8.00 4.43
CA ALA A 320 13.98 8.00 5.66
C ALA A 320 15.37 7.43 5.44
N ARG A 321 16.36 8.00 6.11
CA ARG A 321 17.76 7.60 6.03
C ARG A 321 18.12 6.71 7.21
N LYS A 322 18.91 5.67 6.94
CA LYS A 322 19.54 4.86 7.99
C LYS A 322 20.65 5.66 8.67
N GLU A 323 20.57 5.77 10.00
CA GLU A 323 21.62 6.33 10.86
C GLU A 323 22.73 5.31 11.20
#